data_AF-A0A7I8W6W9-F1
#
_entry.id   AF-A0A7I8W6W9-F1
#
_cell.length_a   1.000
_cell.length_b   1.000
_cell.length_c   1.000
_cell.angle_alpha   90.00
_cell.angle_beta   90.00
_cell.angle_gamma   90.00
#
_symmetry.space_group_name_H-M   'P 1'
#
loop_
_entity.id
_entity.type
_entity.pdbx_description
1 polymer ?
#
loop_
_entity_poly.entity_id
_entity_poly.type
_entity_poly.pdbx_seq_one_letter_code
_entity_poly.pdbx_strand_id
1 'polypeptide(L)'
;MSGDHSVFLLMVNGQIESAEFPEFSEISCRYSFVYGQDWVITSGLEEGCTQKARKNLIETAKFSFNFPIDITFKSTNPFGWPQIILSAHGPDFRGTEQPRGYGVTHIPLVPGTHKRKIAMFVPESSSRFQQLIGWLTNRRPEYVDPSNLAHGEGREVTRVRSQGYVTLSFNIVTKDMKKLGYDVCPSDVANPSIPEQQALDA
;
A
#
# COMPACT_ATOMS: atom_id res chain seq x y z
N MET A 1 29.85 25.64 -4.63
CA MET A 1 28.64 25.55 -5.46
C MET A 1 27.99 24.21 -5.17
N SER A 2 27.11 24.14 -4.17
CA SER A 2 26.34 22.93 -3.87
C SER A 2 25.27 22.82 -4.94
N GLY A 3 25.46 21.90 -5.91
CA GLY A 3 24.42 21.59 -6.88
C GLY A 3 23.16 21.17 -6.13
N ASP A 4 22.08 21.93 -6.32
CA ASP A 4 20.81 21.62 -5.70
C ASP A 4 20.33 20.29 -6.28
N HIS A 5 20.49 19.20 -5.53
CA HIS A 5 20.06 17.89 -5.97
C HIS A 5 18.54 17.92 -6.10
N SER A 6 18.05 18.04 -7.34
CA SER A 6 16.62 18.09 -7.63
C SER A 6 15.95 16.81 -7.14
N VAL A 7 14.99 16.97 -6.24
CA VAL A 7 14.16 15.88 -5.71
C VAL A 7 12.69 16.17 -6.04
N PHE A 8 11.89 15.12 -6.08
CA PHE A 8 10.44 15.24 -6.10
C PHE A 8 9.86 14.74 -4.77
N LEU A 9 8.64 15.19 -4.47
CA LEU A 9 7.86 14.71 -3.33
C LEU A 9 6.62 13.96 -3.82
N LEU A 10 6.27 12.91 -3.09
CA LEU A 10 5.03 12.15 -3.25
C LEU A 10 4.30 12.14 -1.91
N MET A 11 3.17 12.81 -1.85
CA MET A 11 2.27 12.80 -0.71
C MET A 11 1.11 11.85 -0.98
N VAL A 12 0.90 10.94 -0.03
CA VAL A 12 -0.11 9.89 -0.09
C VAL A 12 -1.03 10.05 1.10
N ASN A 13 -2.20 10.63 0.84
CA ASN A 13 -3.30 10.68 1.80
C ASN A 13 -4.37 9.67 1.41
N GLY A 14 -5.25 9.31 2.32
CA GLY A 14 -6.33 8.38 2.01
C GLY A 14 -6.87 7.67 3.23
N GLN A 15 -7.49 6.53 2.99
CA GLN A 15 -8.00 5.68 4.05
C GLN A 15 -8.20 4.24 3.60
N ILE A 16 -8.05 3.31 4.55
CA ILE A 16 -8.66 1.99 4.51
C ILE A 16 -10.16 2.19 4.75
N GLU A 17 -10.96 2.22 3.70
CA GLU A 17 -12.40 2.44 3.83
C GLU A 17 -13.06 1.24 4.50
N SER A 18 -12.79 0.05 3.98
CA SER A 18 -13.59 -1.14 4.29
C SER A 18 -12.97 -2.45 3.84
N ALA A 19 -13.50 -3.56 4.35
CA ALA A 19 -13.15 -4.90 3.91
C ALA A 19 -14.37 -5.81 3.73
N GLU A 20 -14.24 -6.83 2.90
CA GLU A 20 -15.25 -7.84 2.61
C GLU A 20 -14.61 -9.21 2.81
N PHE A 21 -14.95 -9.88 3.92
CA PHE A 21 -14.46 -11.22 4.21
C PHE A 21 -15.65 -12.11 4.63
N PRO A 22 -16.22 -12.92 3.72
CA PRO A 22 -17.47 -13.66 3.97
C PRO A 22 -17.40 -14.58 5.19
N GLU A 23 -16.28 -15.27 5.38
CA GLU A 23 -16.08 -16.30 6.40
C GLU A 23 -15.86 -15.78 7.83
N PHE A 24 -15.64 -14.47 8.00
CA PHE A 24 -15.31 -13.87 9.30
C PHE A 24 -16.40 -12.90 9.77
N SER A 25 -16.56 -12.79 11.09
CA SER A 25 -17.49 -11.88 11.75
C SER A 25 -16.81 -10.67 12.38
N GLU A 26 -15.50 -10.74 12.60
CA GLU A 26 -14.64 -9.68 13.11
C GLU A 26 -13.35 -9.63 12.29
N ILE A 27 -12.93 -8.43 11.87
CA ILE A 27 -11.67 -8.19 11.15
C ILE A 27 -11.03 -6.89 11.64
N SER A 28 -9.70 -6.88 11.70
CA SER A 28 -8.87 -5.67 11.72
C SER A 28 -7.90 -5.69 10.54
N CYS A 29 -7.41 -4.53 10.12
CA CYS A 29 -6.41 -4.42 9.07
C CYS A 29 -5.15 -3.74 9.62
N ARG A 30 -3.99 -4.22 9.20
CA ARG A 30 -2.71 -3.55 9.37
C ARG A 30 -2.15 -3.20 8.02
N TYR A 31 -1.46 -2.07 7.92
CA TYR A 31 -0.73 -1.69 6.72
C TYR A 31 0.72 -1.34 7.03
N SER A 32 1.57 -1.49 6.02
CA SER A 32 2.93 -0.96 5.99
C SER A 32 3.30 -0.57 4.55
N PHE A 33 4.34 0.23 4.38
CA PHE A 33 4.87 0.60 3.07
C PHE A 33 6.18 -0.10 2.74
N VAL A 34 6.36 -0.45 1.47
CA VAL A 34 7.64 -0.96 0.91
C VAL A 34 8.01 -0.12 -0.30
N TYR A 35 9.28 0.24 -0.40
CA TYR A 35 9.80 1.18 -1.39
C TYR A 35 11.30 0.95 -1.62
N GLY A 36 11.81 1.47 -2.74
CA GLY A 36 13.21 1.36 -3.13
C GLY A 36 14.15 2.20 -2.27
N GLN A 37 15.45 1.93 -2.38
CA GLN A 37 16.48 2.52 -1.52
C GLN A 37 16.64 4.05 -1.65
N ASP A 38 16.24 4.63 -2.79
CA ASP A 38 16.30 6.08 -3.00
C ASP A 38 15.14 6.83 -2.33
N TRP A 39 14.08 6.13 -1.95
CA TRP A 39 12.90 6.72 -1.32
C TRP A 39 13.15 6.95 0.17
N VAL A 40 12.85 8.17 0.63
CA VAL A 40 12.96 8.57 2.03
C VAL A 40 11.62 9.08 2.52
N ILE A 41 11.17 8.59 3.66
CA ILE A 41 9.97 9.11 4.34
C ILE A 41 10.32 10.44 4.99
N THR A 42 9.51 11.46 4.72
CA THR A 42 9.68 12.82 5.24
C THR A 42 8.66 13.18 6.31
N SER A 43 7.46 12.58 6.26
CA SER A 43 6.41 12.75 7.27
C SER A 43 5.36 11.64 7.17
N GLY A 44 4.55 11.48 8.23
CA GLY A 44 3.42 10.55 8.30
C GLY A 44 3.75 9.23 8.99
N LEU A 45 2.86 8.23 8.85
CA LEU A 45 3.02 6.90 9.46
C LEU A 45 3.46 5.85 8.44
N GLU A 46 4.56 5.16 8.74
CA GLU A 46 5.10 4.06 7.92
C GLU A 46 4.26 2.77 8.05
N GLU A 47 3.60 2.60 9.19
CA GLU A 47 2.73 1.47 9.50
C GLU A 47 1.53 1.91 10.33
N GLY A 48 0.45 1.14 10.28
CA GLY A 48 -0.76 1.44 11.05
C GLY A 48 -1.65 0.22 11.25
N CYS A 49 -2.50 0.26 12.27
CA CYS A 49 -3.49 -0.77 12.58
C CYS A 49 -4.85 -0.14 12.80
N THR A 50 -5.87 -0.66 12.11
CA THR A 50 -7.25 -0.22 12.29
C THR A 50 -7.82 -0.68 13.63
N GLN A 51 -8.95 -0.10 14.01
CA GLN A 51 -9.85 -0.71 14.98
C GLN A 51 -10.35 -2.07 14.49
N LYS A 52 -10.82 -2.89 15.42
CA LYS A 52 -11.58 -4.11 15.10
C LYS A 52 -12.99 -3.72 14.65
N ALA A 53 -13.39 -4.21 13.48
CA ALA A 53 -14.74 -4.05 12.97
C ALA A 53 -15.49 -5.38 13.07
N ARG A 54 -16.77 -5.32 13.46
CA ARG A 54 -17.68 -6.47 13.48
C ARG A 54 -18.80 -6.28 12.47
N LYS A 55 -19.28 -7.37 11.88
CA LYS A 55 -20.48 -7.33 11.04
C LYS A 55 -21.73 -7.22 11.93
N ASN A 56 -22.68 -6.38 11.53
CA ASN A 56 -24.02 -6.37 12.10
C ASN A 56 -24.85 -7.49 11.46
N LEU A 57 -25.71 -8.15 12.25
CA LEU A 57 -26.57 -9.27 11.80
C LEU A 57 -27.61 -8.90 10.72
N ILE A 58 -27.84 -7.59 10.50
CA ILE A 58 -28.98 -7.09 9.74
C ILE A 58 -28.56 -6.52 8.36
N GLU A 59 -27.32 -6.10 8.14
CA GLU A 59 -26.95 -5.52 6.83
C GLU A 59 -25.45 -5.53 6.49
N THR A 60 -25.19 -5.90 5.23
CA THR A 60 -23.93 -5.88 4.46
C THR A 60 -22.77 -6.76 4.97
N ALA A 61 -22.22 -7.57 4.06
CA ALA A 61 -21.04 -8.42 4.29
C ALA A 61 -19.71 -7.63 4.44
N LYS A 62 -19.79 -6.35 4.82
CA LYS A 62 -18.73 -5.35 4.69
C LYS A 62 -18.36 -4.78 6.06
N PHE A 63 -17.09 -4.86 6.40
CA PHE A 63 -16.46 -4.21 7.54
C PHE A 63 -16.14 -2.76 7.18
N SER A 64 -16.50 -1.80 8.04
CA SER A 64 -16.19 -0.38 7.83
C SER A 64 -15.10 0.06 8.81
N PHE A 65 -14.03 0.66 8.28
CA PHE A 65 -12.91 1.17 9.09
C PHE A 65 -12.81 2.69 9.00
N ASN A 66 -12.79 3.24 7.78
CA ASN A 66 -12.44 4.64 7.51
C ASN A 66 -11.15 5.05 8.23
N PHE A 67 -10.14 4.18 8.22
CA PHE A 67 -8.89 4.38 8.93
C PHE A 67 -7.91 5.17 8.08
N PRO A 68 -7.33 6.28 8.57
CA PRO A 68 -6.54 7.19 7.76
C PRO A 68 -5.23 6.55 7.28
N ILE A 69 -4.82 6.97 6.08
CA ILE A 69 -3.49 6.74 5.52
C ILE A 69 -2.89 8.12 5.25
N ASP A 70 -1.71 8.39 5.80
CA ASP A 70 -1.00 9.65 5.60
C ASP A 70 0.51 9.41 5.66
N ILE A 71 1.18 9.61 4.54
CA ILE A 71 2.63 9.49 4.40
C ILE A 71 3.14 10.38 3.27
N THR A 72 4.33 10.97 3.44
CA THR A 72 5.00 11.74 2.40
C THR A 72 6.41 11.22 2.18
N PHE A 73 6.72 10.94 0.92
CA PHE A 73 8.04 10.50 0.48
C PHE A 73 8.78 11.59 -0.30
N LYS A 74 10.09 11.47 -0.29
CA LYS A 74 11.04 12.21 -1.13
C LYS A 74 11.90 11.22 -1.90
N SER A 75 12.20 11.52 -3.16
CA SER A 75 13.08 10.70 -4.00
C SER A 75 13.69 11.53 -5.14
N THR A 76 14.80 11.06 -5.70
CA THR A 76 15.46 11.57 -6.90
C THR A 76 15.02 10.83 -8.16
N ASN A 77 14.48 9.61 -8.06
CA ASN A 77 14.08 8.79 -9.19
C ASN A 77 12.93 7.81 -8.85
N PRO A 78 12.04 7.47 -9.80
CA PRO A 78 10.84 6.69 -9.51
C PRO A 78 11.10 5.19 -9.31
N PHE A 79 12.34 4.70 -9.41
CA PHE A 79 12.64 3.27 -9.27
C PHE A 79 12.31 2.77 -7.86
N GLY A 80 11.73 1.57 -7.76
CA GLY A 80 11.25 1.03 -6.48
C GLY A 80 10.04 1.81 -5.94
N TRP A 81 9.14 2.23 -6.83
CA TRP A 81 7.95 3.01 -6.49
C TRP A 81 7.18 2.43 -5.28
N PRO A 82 6.73 3.27 -4.33
CA PRO A 82 6.10 2.79 -3.10
C PRO A 82 4.89 1.88 -3.35
N GLN A 83 4.81 0.84 -2.53
CA GLN A 83 3.70 -0.08 -2.43
C GLN A 83 3.17 -0.05 -1.00
N ILE A 84 1.86 -0.24 -0.87
CA ILE A 84 1.22 -0.50 0.42
C ILE A 84 0.92 -2.00 0.53
N ILE A 85 1.33 -2.57 1.65
CA ILE A 85 1.03 -3.95 2.02
C ILE A 85 -0.05 -3.91 3.09
N LEU A 86 -1.03 -4.78 2.95
CA LEU A 86 -2.14 -4.96 3.87
C LEU A 86 -2.10 -6.36 4.44
N SER A 87 -2.38 -6.49 5.73
CA SER A 87 -2.70 -7.76 6.37
C SER A 87 -4.03 -7.63 7.12
N ALA A 88 -4.96 -8.54 6.83
CA ALA A 88 -6.21 -8.64 7.58
C ALA A 88 -6.04 -9.67 8.69
N HIS A 89 -6.51 -9.35 9.89
CA HIS A 89 -6.46 -10.22 11.06
C HIS A 89 -7.86 -10.42 11.64
N GLY A 90 -8.14 -11.62 12.14
CA GLY A 90 -9.39 -11.90 12.82
C GLY A 90 -9.27 -13.07 13.78
N PRO A 91 -10.19 -13.19 14.75
CA PRO A 91 -10.10 -14.15 15.84
C PRO A 91 -10.25 -15.59 15.35
N ASP A 92 -9.45 -16.51 15.89
CA ASP A 92 -9.66 -17.95 15.79
C ASP A 92 -10.76 -18.44 16.76
N PHE A 93 -11.04 -19.75 16.76
CA PHE A 93 -12.03 -20.34 17.67
C PHE A 93 -11.73 -20.10 19.16
N ARG A 94 -10.48 -19.77 19.52
CA ARG A 94 -10.02 -19.46 20.88
C ARG A 94 -9.96 -17.95 21.14
N GLY A 95 -10.33 -17.12 20.16
CA GLY A 95 -10.27 -15.65 20.24
C GLY A 95 -8.88 -15.06 19.98
N THR A 96 -7.90 -15.85 19.54
CA THR A 96 -6.56 -15.38 19.20
C THR A 96 -6.58 -14.75 17.80
N GLU A 97 -6.00 -13.56 17.65
CA GLU A 97 -5.87 -12.91 16.35
C GLU A 97 -4.94 -13.70 15.42
N GLN A 98 -5.42 -14.04 14.23
CA GLN A 98 -4.65 -14.72 13.19
C GLN A 98 -4.83 -14.00 11.86
N PRO A 99 -3.80 -13.99 10.99
CA PRO A 99 -3.91 -13.38 9.68
C PRO A 99 -4.86 -14.17 8.77
N ARG A 100 -5.76 -13.44 8.11
CA ARG A 100 -6.84 -13.92 7.21
C ARG A 100 -6.58 -13.53 5.75
N GLY A 101 -5.43 -12.96 5.47
CA GLY A 101 -5.03 -12.64 4.12
C GLY A 101 -4.09 -11.45 4.05
N TYR A 102 -3.32 -11.44 2.98
CA TYR A 102 -2.40 -10.39 2.63
C TYR A 102 -2.79 -9.80 1.29
N GLY A 103 -2.62 -8.49 1.14
CA GLY A 103 -2.86 -7.76 -0.09
C GLY A 103 -1.72 -6.79 -0.33
N VAL A 104 -1.40 -6.54 -1.59
CA VAL A 104 -0.39 -5.55 -1.98
C VAL A 104 -0.90 -4.76 -3.16
N THR A 105 -0.63 -3.46 -3.16
CA THR A 105 -0.86 -2.61 -4.34
C THR A 105 0.17 -1.49 -4.40
N HIS A 106 0.49 -1.04 -5.60
CA HIS A 106 1.30 0.15 -5.78
C HIS A 106 0.50 1.41 -5.46
N ILE A 107 1.19 2.41 -4.92
CA ILE A 107 0.62 3.75 -4.80
C ILE A 107 0.35 4.31 -6.20
N PRO A 108 -0.81 4.94 -6.47
CA PRO A 108 -1.08 5.52 -7.79
C PRO A 108 -0.02 6.56 -8.19
N LEU A 109 0.46 6.48 -9.43
CA LEU A 109 1.49 7.40 -9.95
C LEU A 109 0.91 8.78 -10.30
N VAL A 110 -0.36 8.80 -10.70
CA VAL A 110 -1.04 10.01 -11.19
C VAL A 110 -1.63 10.79 -10.00
N PRO A 111 -1.37 12.11 -9.88
CA PRO A 111 -2.02 12.94 -8.87
C PRO A 111 -3.55 12.90 -8.98
N GLY A 112 -4.24 12.97 -7.84
CA GLY A 112 -5.70 12.95 -7.76
C GLY A 112 -6.24 11.84 -6.86
N THR A 113 -7.55 11.63 -6.91
CA THR A 113 -8.26 10.66 -6.07
C THR A 113 -8.39 9.31 -6.77
N HIS A 114 -8.01 8.24 -6.07
CA HIS A 114 -8.04 6.87 -6.59
C HIS A 114 -8.73 5.93 -5.62
N LYS A 115 -9.54 5.02 -6.14
CA LYS A 115 -10.11 3.92 -5.36
C LYS A 115 -9.54 2.59 -5.84
N ARG A 116 -9.12 1.73 -4.92
CA ARG A 116 -8.53 0.42 -5.21
C ARG A 116 -9.18 -0.65 -4.35
N LYS A 117 -9.78 -1.66 -5.01
CA LYS A 117 -10.26 -2.89 -4.36
C LYS A 117 -9.20 -3.96 -4.55
N ILE A 118 -8.58 -4.37 -3.45
CA ILE A 118 -7.44 -5.28 -3.41
C ILE A 118 -7.94 -6.65 -2.98
N ALA A 119 -7.66 -7.69 -3.78
CA ALA A 119 -7.92 -9.06 -3.39
C ALA A 119 -6.94 -9.49 -2.29
N MET A 120 -7.46 -10.18 -1.28
CA MET A 120 -6.69 -10.62 -0.12
C MET A 120 -6.43 -12.12 -0.24
N PHE A 121 -5.17 -12.51 -0.21
CA PHE A 121 -4.73 -13.87 -0.48
C PHE A 121 -4.17 -14.53 0.78
N VAL A 122 -4.49 -15.80 0.95
CA VAL A 122 -3.85 -16.68 1.94
C VAL A 122 -3.11 -17.79 1.19
N PRO A 123 -1.85 -18.09 1.57
CA PRO A 123 -1.15 -19.23 0.99
C PRO A 123 -1.87 -20.55 1.36
N GLU A 124 -2.20 -21.38 0.37
CA GLU A 124 -2.68 -22.74 0.60
C GLU A 124 -1.49 -23.62 1.01
N SER A 125 -1.56 -24.19 2.22
CA SER A 125 -0.51 -24.94 2.89
C SER A 125 0.05 -26.10 2.06
N SER A 126 1.33 -26.07 1.70
CA SER A 126 2.14 -27.28 1.56
C SER A 126 2.84 -27.56 2.90
N SER A 127 2.05 -28.04 3.87
CA SER A 127 2.43 -28.76 5.10
C SER A 127 3.88 -28.61 5.61
N ARG A 128 4.07 -28.02 6.80
CA ARG A 128 5.27 -28.16 7.69
C ARG A 128 6.61 -27.49 7.30
N PHE A 129 6.87 -27.08 6.07
CA PHE A 129 8.16 -26.44 5.74
C PHE A 129 8.28 -24.98 6.23
N GLN A 130 7.17 -24.22 6.24
CA GLN A 130 7.10 -22.87 6.82
C GLN A 130 7.15 -22.85 8.37
N GLN A 131 6.91 -23.99 9.03
CA GLN A 131 7.11 -24.14 10.47
C GLN A 131 8.60 -24.35 10.83
N LEU A 132 9.45 -24.76 9.88
CA LEU A 132 10.86 -25.10 10.09
C LEU A 132 11.80 -23.87 10.09
N ILE A 133 11.49 -22.83 9.31
CA ILE A 133 12.28 -21.57 9.28
C ILE A 133 12.10 -20.76 10.58
N GLY A 134 10.94 -20.88 11.24
CA GLY A 134 10.68 -20.28 12.55
C GLY A 134 11.31 -21.01 13.73
N TRP A 135 11.82 -22.23 13.54
CA TRP A 135 12.48 -22.99 14.60
C TRP A 135 14.00 -22.74 14.68
N LEU A 136 14.64 -22.36 13.56
CA LEU A 136 16.10 -22.22 13.47
C LEU A 136 16.67 -20.88 13.99
N THR A 137 15.83 -19.87 14.28
CA THR A 137 16.27 -18.49 14.61
C THR A 137 15.88 -17.99 16.01
N ASN A 138 15.26 -18.82 16.86
CA ASN A 138 14.91 -18.54 18.27
C ASN A 138 14.27 -17.16 18.55
N ARG A 139 13.67 -16.51 17.55
CA ARG A 139 12.89 -15.28 17.67
C ARG A 139 11.42 -15.64 17.44
N ARG A 140 10.58 -15.13 18.34
CA ARG A 140 9.13 -15.40 18.39
C ARG A 140 8.52 -15.25 17.00
N PRO A 141 7.60 -16.15 16.59
CA PRO A 141 7.05 -16.18 15.24
C PRO A 141 6.08 -15.02 15.05
N GLU A 142 6.63 -13.84 14.76
CA GLU A 142 5.94 -12.81 14.01
C GLU A 142 6.06 -13.20 12.53
N TYR A 143 4.91 -13.24 11.87
CA TYR A 143 4.71 -13.76 10.52
C TYR A 143 5.71 -13.18 9.51
N VAL A 144 6.10 -14.04 8.55
CA VAL A 144 6.68 -13.77 7.23
C VAL A 144 6.71 -12.28 6.91
N ASP A 145 7.91 -11.71 6.77
CA ASP A 145 8.11 -10.33 6.36
C ASP A 145 7.22 -10.05 5.13
N PRO A 146 6.14 -9.26 5.30
CA PRO A 146 5.20 -8.98 4.23
C PRO A 146 5.92 -8.37 3.02
N SER A 147 7.10 -7.79 3.23
CA SER A 147 7.97 -7.21 2.20
C SER A 147 8.41 -8.21 1.13
N ASN A 148 8.42 -9.51 1.40
CA ASN A 148 8.70 -10.51 0.36
C ASN A 148 7.58 -10.63 -0.68
N LEU A 149 6.35 -10.20 -0.36
CA LEU A 149 5.24 -10.13 -1.32
C LEU A 149 5.44 -9.01 -2.35
N ALA A 150 6.18 -7.96 -1.98
CA ALA A 150 6.46 -6.79 -2.82
C ALA A 150 7.51 -7.08 -3.90
N HIS A 151 8.53 -7.90 -3.58
CA HIS A 151 9.73 -8.05 -4.41
C HIS A 151 9.63 -9.09 -5.53
N GLY A 152 8.54 -9.88 -5.59
CA GLY A 152 8.29 -10.82 -6.69
C GLY A 152 9.23 -12.05 -6.76
N GLU A 153 10.40 -12.01 -6.13
CA GLU A 153 11.29 -13.17 -5.95
C GLU A 153 10.62 -14.21 -5.04
N GLY A 154 10.48 -15.44 -5.51
CA GLY A 154 9.76 -16.51 -4.81
C GLY A 154 8.31 -16.75 -5.27
N ARG A 155 7.87 -16.10 -6.35
CA ARG A 155 6.57 -16.39 -7.00
C ARG A 155 6.47 -17.77 -7.66
N GLU A 156 7.53 -18.55 -7.65
CA GLU A 156 7.52 -19.92 -8.11
C GLU A 156 7.02 -20.84 -6.97
N VAL A 157 5.76 -21.26 -7.09
CA VAL A 157 5.14 -22.34 -6.32
C VAL A 157 4.62 -21.98 -4.92
N THR A 158 3.64 -21.07 -4.83
CA THR A 158 2.68 -21.09 -3.72
C THR A 158 1.27 -20.88 -4.26
N ARG A 159 0.44 -21.93 -4.18
CA ARG A 159 -0.98 -21.81 -4.54
C ARG A 159 -1.62 -20.87 -3.52
N VAL A 160 -2.25 -19.80 -3.99
CA VAL A 160 -2.93 -18.82 -3.13
C VAL A 160 -4.43 -18.91 -3.30
N ARG A 161 -5.18 -18.77 -2.20
CA ARG A 161 -6.64 -18.66 -2.21
C ARG A 161 -7.03 -17.23 -1.90
N SER A 162 -7.92 -16.65 -2.72
CA SER A 162 -8.56 -15.38 -2.40
C SER A 162 -9.59 -15.59 -1.29
N GLN A 163 -9.45 -14.88 -0.16
CA GLN A 163 -10.33 -15.01 1.00
C GLN A 163 -11.23 -13.78 1.22
N GLY A 164 -10.94 -12.67 0.54
CA GLY A 164 -11.72 -11.45 0.67
C GLY A 164 -11.14 -10.28 -0.10
N TYR A 165 -11.65 -9.09 0.17
CA TYR A 165 -11.20 -7.85 -0.44
C TYR A 165 -11.04 -6.74 0.60
N VAL A 166 -10.06 -5.86 0.40
CA VAL A 166 -9.93 -4.59 1.13
C VAL A 166 -10.06 -3.45 0.13
N THR A 167 -10.85 -2.43 0.46
CA THR A 167 -11.02 -1.24 -0.37
C THR A 167 -10.26 -0.07 0.25
N LEU A 168 -9.31 0.46 -0.52
CA LEU A 168 -8.54 1.66 -0.20
C LEU A 168 -9.03 2.83 -1.05
N SER A 169 -8.93 4.02 -0.47
CA SER A 169 -8.96 5.28 -1.22
C SER A 169 -7.65 6.02 -0.99
N PHE A 170 -7.14 6.64 -2.05
CA PHE A 170 -5.93 7.44 -2.05
C PHE A 170 -6.24 8.83 -2.63
N ASN A 171 -5.57 9.84 -2.10
CA ASN A 171 -5.45 11.18 -2.65
C ASN A 171 -3.96 11.43 -2.81
N ILE A 172 -3.52 11.50 -4.06
CA ILE A 172 -2.10 11.60 -4.42
C ILE A 172 -1.79 13.03 -4.83
N VAL A 173 -0.75 13.59 -4.22
CA VAL A 173 -0.19 14.89 -4.61
C VAL A 173 1.29 14.69 -4.89
N THR A 174 1.76 15.19 -6.03
CA THR A 174 3.19 15.18 -6.36
C THR A 174 3.70 16.60 -6.48
N LYS A 175 4.96 16.80 -6.09
CA LYS A 175 5.67 18.07 -6.24
C LYS A 175 6.97 17.83 -6.97
N ASP A 176 7.29 18.72 -7.92
CA ASP A 176 8.58 18.77 -8.62
C ASP A 176 8.92 17.55 -9.52
N MET A 177 7.99 16.62 -9.76
CA MET A 177 8.14 15.52 -10.72
C MET A 177 8.55 16.01 -12.13
N LYS A 178 7.89 17.07 -12.62
CA LYS A 178 8.19 17.66 -13.94
C LYS A 178 9.59 18.29 -14.02
N LYS A 179 10.15 18.78 -12.90
CA LYS A 179 11.52 19.33 -12.87
C LYS A 179 12.58 18.27 -13.18
N LEU A 180 12.25 17.01 -12.90
CA LEU A 180 13.08 15.84 -13.21
C LEU A 180 12.71 15.16 -14.53
N GLY A 181 11.81 15.77 -15.32
CA GLY A 181 11.40 15.27 -16.64
C GLY A 181 10.30 14.21 -16.60
N TYR A 182 9.66 13.96 -15.46
CA TYR A 182 8.56 13.01 -15.36
C TYR A 182 7.21 13.70 -15.58
N ASP A 183 6.47 13.23 -16.59
CA ASP A 183 5.07 13.62 -16.78
C ASP A 183 4.15 12.63 -16.04
N VAL A 184 3.26 13.20 -15.24
CA VAL A 184 2.29 12.47 -14.41
C VAL A 184 0.85 12.90 -14.69
N CYS A 185 0.65 13.80 -15.67
CA CYS A 185 -0.67 14.20 -16.13
C CYS A 185 -1.25 13.09 -17.03
N PRO A 186 -2.54 12.74 -16.86
CA PRO A 186 -3.25 11.98 -17.88
C PRO A 186 -3.17 12.72 -19.22
N SER A 187 -2.93 12.02 -20.33
CA SER A 187 -2.77 12.61 -21.66
C SER A 187 -3.95 13.49 -22.11
N ASP A 188 -5.10 13.39 -21.43
CA ASP A 188 -6.35 14.09 -21.75
C ASP A 188 -6.49 15.48 -21.10
N VAL A 189 -5.59 15.89 -20.20
CA VAL A 189 -5.58 17.27 -19.68
C VAL A 189 -4.62 18.10 -20.53
N ALA A 190 -5.19 18.79 -21.53
CA ALA A 190 -4.48 19.79 -22.32
C ALA A 190 -3.78 20.78 -21.37
N ASN A 191 -2.44 20.83 -21.43
CA ASN A 191 -1.67 21.89 -20.80
C ASN A 191 -2.18 23.23 -21.37
N PRO A 192 -2.71 24.17 -20.56
CA PRO A 192 -2.75 25.55 -20.99
C PRO A 192 -1.30 25.98 -21.18
N SER A 193 -0.95 26.26 -22.44
CA SER A 193 0.40 26.64 -22.88
C SER A 193 0.96 27.79 -22.03
N ILE A 194 2.23 27.67 -21.67
CA ILE A 194 3.03 28.76 -21.10
C ILE A 194 3.04 29.89 -22.14
N PRO A 195 2.69 31.15 -21.79
CA PRO A 195 2.78 32.26 -22.72
C PRO A 195 4.24 32.45 -23.16
N GLU A 196 4.45 32.38 -24.47
CA GLU A 196 5.72 32.69 -25.12
C GLU A 196 6.13 34.11 -24.74
N GLN A 197 7.26 34.26 -24.05
CA GLN A 197 7.81 35.58 -23.73
C GLN A 197 8.11 36.29 -25.06
N GLN A 198 7.35 37.34 -25.34
CA GLN A 198 7.60 38.23 -26.48
C GLN A 198 9.06 38.69 -26.44
N ALA A 199 9.82 38.27 -27.45
CA ALA A 199 11.06 38.90 -27.83
C ALA A 199 10.76 40.37 -28.14
N LEU A 200 11.18 41.25 -27.24
CA LEU A 200 11.32 42.67 -27.51
C LEU A 200 12.63 42.83 -28.30
N ASP A 201 12.51 42.79 -29.63
CA ASP A 201 13.59 43.22 -30.52
C ASP A 201 13.75 44.75 -30.40
N ALA A 202 14.96 45.14 -30.01
CA ALA A 202 15.56 46.46 -30.18
C ALA A 202 16.45 46.44 -31.42
#